data_AF-A0A517TPY7-F1
#
_entry.id   AF-A0A517TPY7-F1
#
_cell.length_a   1.000
_cell.length_b   1.000
_cell.length_c   1.000
_cell.angle_alpha   90.00
_cell.angle_beta   90.00
_cell.angle_gamma   90.00
#
_symmetry.space_group_name_H-M   'P 1'
#
loop_
_entity.id
_entity.type
_entity.pdbx_description
1 polymer ?
#
loop_
_entity_poly.entity_id
_entity_poly.type
_entity_poly.pdbx_seq_one_letter_code
_entity_poly.pdbx_strand_id
1 'polypeptide(L)'
;MSVRYLLPCPCGKPAPVSASQAGGVVTCPACGETLETPRLRDLVQLPTEEAQTPPKSGWSPRQGVLTAGLLLAAALAGGGGWFAANEPQPPAPFDPSARSALVEKGLEQMSATDLWKTYHAFYQPMMQHGLQSSETHLDRNTKEAIRMSHLYQRTLFFAAAAVAVAAGAIYCVLPK
;
A
#
# COMPACT_ATOMS: atom_id res chain seq x y z
N MET A 1 -17.61 -29.59 -27.19
CA MET A 1 -18.74 -28.98 -26.44
C MET A 1 -19.90 -28.85 -27.41
N SER A 2 -21.04 -29.45 -27.12
CA SER A 2 -22.22 -29.41 -28.00
C SER A 2 -23.04 -28.15 -27.69
N VAL A 3 -23.02 -27.19 -28.60
CA VAL A 3 -23.81 -25.96 -28.49
C VAL A 3 -25.30 -26.33 -28.55
N ARG A 4 -26.07 -25.87 -27.57
CA ARG A 4 -27.52 -26.03 -27.48
C ARG A 4 -28.21 -24.73 -27.82
N TYR A 5 -29.21 -24.83 -28.68
CA TYR A 5 -30.03 -23.72 -29.17
C TYR A 5 -31.42 -23.82 -28.55
N LEU A 6 -32.05 -22.68 -28.28
CA LEU A 6 -33.35 -22.61 -27.65
C LEU A 6 -34.44 -22.46 -28.71
N LEU A 7 -35.20 -23.54 -28.94
CA LEU A 7 -36.33 -23.54 -29.87
C LEU A 7 -37.59 -23.03 -29.15
N PRO A 8 -38.25 -21.96 -29.63
CA PRO A 8 -39.48 -21.48 -29.03
C PRO A 8 -40.61 -22.52 -29.20
N CYS A 9 -41.29 -22.85 -28.11
CA CYS A 9 -42.45 -23.74 -28.11
C CYS A 9 -43.75 -22.93 -27.91
N PRO A 10 -44.89 -23.31 -28.51
CA PRO A 10 -46.18 -22.69 -28.26
C PRO A 10 -46.62 -22.70 -26.79
N CYS A 11 -46.05 -23.57 -25.94
CA CYS A 11 -46.29 -23.57 -24.50
C CYS A 11 -45.59 -22.43 -23.75
N GLY A 12 -44.82 -21.59 -24.44
CA GLY A 12 -44.08 -20.46 -23.88
C GLY A 12 -42.74 -20.81 -23.23
N LYS A 13 -42.38 -22.10 -23.12
CA LYS A 13 -41.07 -22.55 -22.61
C LYS A 13 -40.17 -23.03 -23.75
N PRO A 14 -38.96 -22.48 -23.93
CA PRO A 14 -38.07 -22.91 -25.00
C PRO A 14 -37.56 -24.34 -24.76
N ALA A 15 -37.49 -25.14 -25.82
CA ALA A 15 -36.93 -26.49 -25.79
C ALA A 15 -35.45 -26.44 -26.24
N PRO A 16 -34.51 -26.99 -25.44
CA PRO A 16 -33.11 -27.05 -25.84
C PRO A 16 -32.91 -28.09 -26.94
N VAL A 17 -32.36 -27.67 -28.08
CA VAL A 17 -32.07 -28.52 -29.24
C VAL A 17 -30.58 -28.43 -29.60
N SER A 18 -29.99 -29.56 -29.99
CA SER A 18 -28.61 -29.62 -30.46
C SER A 18 -28.53 -29.48 -31.99
N ALA A 19 -27.39 -29.04 -32.52
CA ALA A 19 -27.17 -28.96 -33.97
C ALA A 19 -27.36 -30.32 -34.69
N SER A 20 -27.13 -31.45 -34.01
CA SER A 20 -27.38 -32.80 -34.52
C SER A 20 -28.85 -33.17 -34.67
N GLN A 21 -29.76 -32.39 -34.08
CA GLN A 21 -31.20 -32.59 -34.16
C GLN A 21 -31.86 -31.68 -35.20
N ALA A 22 -31.09 -30.91 -35.97
CA ALA A 22 -31.60 -29.98 -36.98
C ALA A 22 -32.35 -30.69 -38.12
N GLY A 23 -33.50 -30.16 -38.52
CA GLY A 23 -34.34 -30.76 -39.57
C GLY A 23 -35.04 -32.07 -39.18
N GLY A 24 -34.97 -32.46 -37.91
CA GLY A 24 -35.73 -33.57 -37.34
C GLY A 24 -36.91 -33.10 -36.48
N VAL A 25 -37.38 -33.99 -35.63
CA VAL A 25 -38.52 -33.77 -34.74
C VAL A 25 -38.07 -33.99 -33.29
N VAL A 26 -38.43 -33.07 -32.40
CA VAL A 26 -38.07 -33.13 -30.98
C VAL A 26 -39.30 -32.94 -30.10
N THR A 27 -39.36 -33.64 -28.98
CA THR A 27 -40.45 -33.49 -28.01
C THR A 27 -40.10 -32.38 -27.02
N CYS A 28 -41.03 -31.45 -26.78
CA CYS A 28 -40.85 -30.42 -25.77
C CYS A 28 -40.86 -31.05 -24.37
N PRO A 29 -39.82 -30.84 -23.54
CA PRO A 29 -39.77 -31.41 -22.20
C PRO A 29 -40.80 -30.81 -21.23
N ALA A 30 -41.39 -29.65 -21.57
CA ALA A 30 -42.32 -28.95 -20.71
C ALA A 30 -43.80 -29.34 -20.95
N CYS A 31 -44.19 -29.52 -22.21
CA CYS A 31 -45.59 -29.80 -22.58
C CYS A 31 -45.79 -31.15 -23.26
N GLY A 32 -44.71 -31.88 -23.58
CA GLY A 32 -44.79 -33.17 -24.26
C GLY A 32 -45.16 -33.08 -25.75
N GLU A 33 -45.36 -31.86 -26.27
CA GLU A 33 -45.74 -31.63 -27.67
C GLU A 33 -44.57 -31.90 -28.62
N THR A 34 -44.89 -32.39 -29.80
CA THR A 34 -43.89 -32.74 -30.82
C THR A 34 -43.62 -31.52 -31.70
N LEU A 35 -42.39 -31.02 -31.69
CA LEU A 35 -41.95 -29.82 -32.42
C LEU A 35 -41.05 -30.19 -33.59
N GLU A 36 -41.35 -29.62 -34.76
CA GLU A 36 -40.43 -29.70 -35.90
C GLU A 36 -39.25 -28.76 -35.67
N THR A 37 -38.04 -29.30 -35.81
CA THR A 37 -36.83 -28.49 -35.70
C THR A 37 -36.54 -27.83 -37.05
N PRO A 38 -36.25 -26.51 -37.06
CA PRO A 38 -35.83 -25.82 -38.27
C PRO A 38 -34.55 -26.43 -38.85
N ARG A 39 -34.32 -26.17 -40.14
CA ARG A 39 -33.06 -26.57 -40.79
C ARG A 39 -31.88 -25.90 -40.10
N LEU A 40 -30.71 -26.51 -40.22
CA LEU A 40 -29.48 -26.06 -39.55
C LEU A 40 -29.20 -24.56 -39.74
N ARG A 41 -29.50 -24.01 -40.92
CA ARG A 41 -29.33 -22.58 -41.24
C ARG A 41 -30.16 -21.64 -40.36
N ASP A 42 -31.37 -22.04 -40.01
CA ASP A 42 -32.31 -21.24 -39.22
C ASP A 42 -32.11 -21.48 -37.72
N LEU A 43 -31.60 -22.67 -37.37
CA LEU A 43 -31.26 -23.05 -36.00
C LEU A 43 -30.09 -22.22 -35.44
N VAL A 44 -29.12 -21.85 -36.28
CA VAL A 44 -28.00 -20.95 -35.92
C VAL A 44 -28.48 -19.53 -35.57
N GLN A 45 -29.67 -19.11 -36.00
CA GLN A 45 -30.25 -17.81 -35.67
C GLN A 45 -30.98 -17.80 -34.32
N LEU A 46 -31.18 -18.97 -33.70
CA LEU A 46 -31.84 -19.07 -32.40
C LEU A 46 -30.88 -18.72 -31.26
N PRO A 47 -31.37 -18.17 -30.13
CA PRO A 47 -30.56 -17.92 -28.96
C PRO A 47 -29.92 -19.22 -28.44
N THR A 48 -28.61 -19.22 -28.22
CA THR A 48 -27.91 -20.35 -27.60
C THR A 48 -28.06 -20.30 -26.08
N GLU A 49 -28.11 -21.47 -25.45
CA GLU A 49 -28.19 -21.62 -23.98
C GLU A 49 -26.97 -21.01 -23.28
N GLU A 50 -25.82 -20.95 -23.96
CA GLU A 50 -24.58 -20.35 -23.44
C GLU A 50 -24.58 -18.81 -23.43
N ALA A 51 -25.44 -18.14 -24.20
CA ALA A 51 -25.37 -16.68 -24.39
C ALA A 51 -25.84 -15.84 -23.19
N GLN A 52 -26.29 -16.46 -22.08
CA GLN A 52 -26.94 -15.73 -20.97
C GLN A 52 -26.20 -15.79 -19.63
N THR A 53 -24.97 -16.30 -19.57
CA THR A 53 -24.19 -16.17 -18.33
C THR A 53 -23.30 -14.93 -18.44
N PRO A 54 -23.65 -13.77 -17.85
CA PRO A 54 -22.70 -12.68 -17.75
C PRO A 54 -21.43 -13.24 -17.07
N PRO A 55 -20.23 -12.92 -17.56
CA PRO A 55 -19.02 -13.38 -16.90
C PRO A 55 -19.08 -12.87 -15.46
N LYS A 56 -19.20 -13.78 -14.49
CA LYS A 56 -19.10 -13.43 -13.08
C LYS A 56 -17.72 -12.81 -12.92
N SER A 57 -17.65 -11.49 -12.76
CA SER A 57 -16.40 -10.82 -12.47
C SER A 57 -15.85 -11.48 -11.20
N GLY A 58 -14.72 -12.18 -11.31
CA GLY A 58 -14.16 -12.98 -10.21
C GLY A 58 -13.69 -12.15 -9.01
N TRP A 59 -13.85 -10.84 -9.06
CA TRP A 59 -13.45 -9.91 -8.02
C TRP A 59 -14.61 -9.66 -7.05
N SER A 60 -14.56 -10.33 -5.89
CA SER A 60 -15.50 -10.03 -4.81
C SER A 60 -15.16 -8.67 -4.17
N PRO A 61 -16.15 -7.90 -3.71
CA PRO A 61 -15.91 -6.65 -2.98
C PRO A 61 -15.02 -6.86 -1.74
N ARG A 62 -15.09 -8.05 -1.11
CA ARG A 62 -14.18 -8.45 -0.02
C ARG A 62 -12.71 -8.48 -0.44
N GLN A 63 -12.40 -9.08 -1.59
CA GLN A 63 -11.04 -9.12 -2.13
C GLN A 63 -10.56 -7.71 -2.47
N GLY A 64 -11.45 -6.83 -2.93
CA GLY A 64 -11.15 -5.41 -3.14
C GLY A 64 -10.74 -4.68 -1.87
N VAL A 65 -11.52 -4.81 -0.79
CA VAL A 65 -11.20 -4.17 0.49
C VAL A 65 -9.88 -4.71 1.07
N LEU A 66 -9.67 -6.02 1.03
CA LEU A 66 -8.45 -6.63 1.55
C LEU A 66 -7.21 -6.16 0.77
N THR A 67 -7.26 -6.19 -0.57
CA THR A 67 -6.14 -5.76 -1.42
C THR A 67 -5.85 -4.26 -1.27
N ALA A 68 -6.87 -3.41 -1.26
CA ALA A 68 -6.71 -1.98 -1.05
C ALA A 68 -6.10 -1.67 0.34
N GLY A 69 -6.59 -2.33 1.38
CA GLY A 69 -6.05 -2.19 2.74
C GLY A 69 -4.59 -2.64 2.85
N LEU A 70 -4.23 -3.75 2.22
CA LEU A 70 -2.87 -4.27 2.24
C LEU A 70 -1.90 -3.36 1.47
N LEU A 71 -2.33 -2.82 0.32
CA LEU A 71 -1.55 -1.85 -0.44
C LEU A 71 -1.33 -0.56 0.35
N LEU A 72 -2.36 -0.06 1.03
CA LEU A 72 -2.22 1.13 1.89
C LEU A 72 -1.29 0.87 3.07
N ALA A 73 -1.42 -0.28 3.74
CA ALA A 73 -0.53 -0.67 4.82
C ALA A 73 0.93 -0.81 4.34
N ALA A 74 1.15 -1.39 3.16
CA ALA A 74 2.47 -1.50 2.55
C ALA A 74 3.06 -0.12 2.19
N ALA A 75 2.26 0.80 1.66
CA ALA A 75 2.68 2.16 1.37
C ALA A 75 3.11 2.92 2.64
N LEU A 76 2.33 2.81 3.72
CA LEU A 76 2.65 3.41 5.02
C LEU A 76 3.93 2.83 5.62
N ALA A 77 4.07 1.49 5.60
CA ALA A 77 5.28 0.81 6.07
C ALA A 77 6.51 1.18 5.21
N GLY A 78 6.34 1.27 3.89
CA GLY A 78 7.39 1.72 2.97
C GLY A 78 7.81 3.16 3.24
N GLY A 79 6.87 4.07 3.51
CA GLY A 79 7.16 5.42 3.96
C GLY A 79 7.96 5.44 5.27
N GLY A 80 7.60 4.62 6.25
CA GLY A 80 8.36 4.47 7.49
C GLY A 80 9.79 3.97 7.26
N GLY A 81 9.97 3.00 6.37
CA GLY A 81 11.28 2.50 5.95
C GLY A 81 12.13 3.55 5.23
N TRP A 82 11.52 4.40 4.40
CA TRP A 82 12.21 5.51 3.72
C TRP A 82 12.77 6.52 4.72
N PHE A 83 12.01 6.89 5.75
CA PHE A 83 12.51 7.79 6.80
C PHE A 83 13.67 7.18 7.59
N ALA A 84 13.64 5.88 7.84
CA ALA A 84 14.75 5.17 8.49
C ALA A 84 16.03 5.16 7.62
N ALA A 85 15.88 4.98 6.31
CA ALA A 85 17.01 4.99 5.38
C ALA A 85 17.64 6.38 5.20
N ASN A 86 16.87 7.45 5.42
CA ASN A 86 17.32 8.84 5.28
C ASN A 86 17.60 9.51 6.63
N GLU A 87 17.77 8.74 7.70
CA GLU A 87 18.07 9.28 9.02
C GLU A 87 19.48 9.94 9.02
N PRO A 88 19.62 11.19 9.47
CA PRO A 88 20.92 11.82 9.58
C PRO A 88 21.79 11.08 10.60
N GLN A 89 23.08 10.95 10.31
CA GLN A 89 24.01 10.26 11.21
C GLN A 89 24.05 10.97 12.57
N PRO A 90 24.04 10.21 13.68
CA PRO A 90 24.17 10.80 15.01
C PRO A 90 25.52 11.53 15.12
N PRO A 91 25.58 12.64 15.87
CA PRO A 91 26.83 13.35 16.10
C PRO A 91 27.85 12.38 16.72
N ALA A 92 29.09 12.44 16.21
CA ALA A 92 30.18 11.60 16.69
C ALA A 92 30.37 11.78 18.22
N PRO A 93 30.78 10.73 18.94
CA PRO A 93 31.03 10.85 20.37
C PRO A 93 32.14 11.86 20.63
N PHE A 94 32.06 12.52 21.79
CA PHE A 94 33.06 13.48 22.20
C PHE A 94 34.41 12.79 22.40
N ASP A 95 35.38 13.10 21.52
CA ASP A 95 36.77 12.71 21.68
C ASP A 95 37.56 13.87 22.30
N PRO A 96 37.98 13.77 23.58
CA PRO A 96 38.71 14.83 24.25
C PRO A 96 40.05 15.13 23.58
N SER A 97 40.72 14.12 23.03
CA SER A 97 42.05 14.25 22.43
C SER A 97 42.01 14.93 21.06
N ALA A 98 41.04 14.55 20.22
CA ALA A 98 40.80 15.22 18.95
C ALA A 98 40.34 16.67 19.17
N ARG A 99 39.49 16.90 20.18
CA ARG A 99 39.01 18.25 20.50
C ARG A 99 40.14 19.14 21.02
N SER A 100 40.98 18.66 21.94
CA SER A 100 42.10 19.45 22.47
C SER A 100 43.08 19.83 21.38
N ALA A 101 43.43 18.89 20.48
CA ALA A 101 44.33 19.17 19.36
C ALA A 101 43.76 20.20 18.37
N LEU A 102 42.44 20.17 18.12
CA LEU A 102 41.75 21.18 17.31
C LEU A 102 41.78 22.57 17.96
N VAL A 103 41.54 22.63 19.27
CA VAL A 103 41.57 23.88 20.03
C VAL A 103 42.98 24.46 20.06
N GLU A 104 43.98 23.63 20.35
CA GLU A 104 45.39 24.02 20.38
C GLU A 104 45.85 24.63 19.05
N LYS A 105 45.57 23.95 17.93
CA LYS A 105 45.84 24.50 16.58
C LYS A 105 45.12 25.82 16.32
N GLY A 106 43.89 25.97 16.80
CA GLY A 106 43.14 27.22 16.69
C GLY A 106 43.79 28.35 17.48
N LEU A 107 44.22 28.07 18.71
CA LEU A 107 44.89 29.04 19.59
C LEU A 107 46.24 29.50 19.01
N GLU A 108 47.04 28.59 18.45
CA GLU A 108 48.32 28.91 17.81
C GLU A 108 48.18 29.87 16.62
N GLN A 109 47.04 29.84 15.94
CA GLN A 109 46.77 30.66 14.76
C GLN A 109 46.13 32.02 15.11
N MET A 110 45.66 32.22 16.34
CA MET A 110 44.96 33.44 16.74
C MET A 110 45.93 34.53 17.17
N SER A 111 45.59 35.78 16.82
CA SER A 111 46.32 36.95 17.31
C SER A 111 46.09 37.15 18.82
N ALA A 112 47.04 37.81 19.50
CA ALA A 112 46.90 38.14 20.92
C ALA A 112 45.60 38.95 21.22
N THR A 113 45.20 39.82 20.31
CA THR A 113 43.97 40.61 20.44
C THR A 113 42.72 39.73 20.33
N ASP A 114 42.71 38.74 19.44
CA ASP A 114 41.57 37.85 19.27
C ASP A 114 41.48 36.82 20.39
N LEU A 115 42.62 36.39 20.94
CA LEU A 115 42.67 35.60 22.17
C LEU A 115 42.07 36.37 23.35
N TRP A 116 42.45 37.64 23.53
CA TRP A 116 41.88 38.50 24.59
C TRP A 116 40.36 38.65 24.46
N LYS A 117 39.87 38.91 23.25
CA LYS A 117 38.42 38.97 22.97
C LYS A 117 37.74 37.64 23.27
N THR A 118 38.33 36.52 22.88
CA THR A 118 37.76 35.18 23.09
C THR A 118 37.70 34.83 24.57
N TYR A 119 38.73 35.18 25.33
CA TYR A 119 38.73 35.06 26.80
C TYR A 119 37.55 35.80 27.44
N HIS A 120 37.38 37.08 27.11
CA HIS A 120 36.29 37.89 27.64
C HIS A 120 34.90 37.46 27.16
N ALA A 121 34.78 37.02 25.91
CA ALA A 121 33.49 36.65 25.33
C ALA A 121 33.00 35.27 25.77
N PHE A 122 33.90 34.30 25.93
CA PHE A 122 33.53 32.90 26.20
C PHE A 122 33.97 32.42 27.59
N TYR A 123 35.22 32.64 27.99
CA TYR A 123 35.78 32.04 29.20
C TYR A 123 35.38 32.79 30.48
N GLN A 124 35.41 34.12 30.48
CA GLN A 124 35.02 34.91 31.66
C GLN A 124 33.55 34.66 32.07
N PRO A 125 32.56 34.65 31.15
CA PRO A 125 31.18 34.32 31.51
C PRO A 125 31.05 32.90 32.04
N MET A 126 31.81 31.93 31.51
CA MET A 126 31.83 30.55 32.03
C MET A 126 32.36 30.48 33.47
N MET A 127 33.37 31.27 33.82
CA MET A 127 33.86 31.32 35.20
C MET A 127 32.80 31.90 36.17
N GLN A 128 31.99 32.85 35.69
CA GLN A 128 30.95 33.50 36.51
C GLN A 128 29.67 32.68 36.62
N HIS A 129 29.25 32.00 35.55
CA HIS A 129 27.98 31.28 35.46
C HIS A 129 28.13 29.76 35.54
N GLY A 130 29.36 29.26 35.68
CA GLY A 130 29.68 27.82 35.68
C GLY A 130 29.81 27.22 34.29
N LEU A 131 30.19 25.93 34.25
CA LEU A 131 30.27 25.16 33.02
C LEU A 131 28.87 24.80 32.53
N GLN A 132 28.47 25.34 31.38
CA GLN A 132 27.28 24.91 30.67
C GLN A 132 27.62 23.80 29.68
N SER A 133 26.70 22.86 29.45
CA SER A 133 26.87 21.87 28.39
C SER A 133 26.94 22.60 27.05
N SER A 134 28.10 22.56 26.40
CA SER A 134 28.27 23.12 25.06
C SER A 134 27.65 22.19 24.04
N GLU A 135 26.32 22.13 23.97
CA GLU A 135 25.64 21.57 22.81
C GLU A 135 25.66 22.62 21.70
N THR A 136 26.39 22.32 20.63
CA THR A 136 26.41 23.17 19.45
C THR A 136 24.98 23.30 18.90
N HIS A 137 24.62 24.45 18.33
CA HIS A 137 23.31 24.60 17.66
C HIS A 137 23.10 23.52 16.58
N LEU A 138 24.16 23.11 15.88
CA LEU A 138 24.17 21.99 14.94
C LEU A 138 23.82 20.64 15.60
N ASP A 139 24.37 20.36 16.78
CA ASP A 139 24.11 19.11 17.51
C ASP A 139 22.66 19.06 17.99
N ARG A 140 22.12 20.19 18.47
CA ARG A 140 20.71 20.29 18.89
C ARG A 140 19.77 20.05 17.71
N ASN A 141 20.00 20.74 16.59
CA ASN A 141 19.17 20.59 15.39
C ASN A 141 19.22 19.15 14.85
N THR A 142 20.40 18.52 14.87
CA THR A 142 20.56 17.11 14.44
C THR A 142 19.80 16.17 15.36
N LYS A 143 19.91 16.32 16.68
CA LYS A 143 19.16 15.51 17.66
C LYS A 143 17.66 15.68 17.51
N GLU A 144 17.19 16.91 17.26
CA GLU A 144 15.78 17.18 17.01
C GLU A 144 15.30 16.54 15.71
N ALA A 145 16.08 16.61 14.63
CA ALA A 145 15.77 15.95 13.37
C ALA A 145 15.67 14.42 13.51
N ILE A 146 16.62 13.80 14.24
CA ILE A 146 16.58 12.36 14.56
C ILE A 146 15.32 12.01 15.35
N ARG A 147 15.01 12.78 16.41
CA ARG A 147 13.81 12.55 17.22
C ARG A 147 12.53 12.62 16.38
N MET A 148 12.44 13.62 15.51
CA MET A 148 11.29 13.77 14.60
C MET A 148 11.20 12.60 13.61
N SER A 149 12.32 12.15 13.04
CA SER A 149 12.36 10.98 12.17
C SER A 149 11.81 9.73 12.87
N HIS A 150 12.25 9.45 14.10
CA HIS A 150 11.76 8.30 14.88
C HIS A 150 10.26 8.40 15.20
N LEU A 151 9.75 9.61 15.47
CA LEU A 151 8.33 9.86 15.67
C LEU A 151 7.52 9.55 14.41
N TYR A 152 7.96 10.04 13.24
CA TYR A 152 7.31 9.75 11.96
C TYR A 152 7.36 8.25 11.63
N GLN A 153 8.51 7.62 11.81
CA GLN A 153 8.68 6.19 11.58
C GLN A 153 7.73 5.36 12.45
N ARG A 154 7.67 5.62 13.76
CA ARG A 154 6.75 4.91 14.67
C ARG A 154 5.30 5.13 14.30
N THR A 155 4.89 6.38 14.05
CA THR A 155 3.50 6.69 13.71
C THR A 155 3.06 6.03 12.40
N LEU A 156 3.92 6.00 11.38
CA LEU A 156 3.67 5.31 10.11
C LEU A 156 3.53 3.80 10.29
N PHE A 157 4.39 3.15 11.09
CA PHE A 157 4.26 1.73 11.35
C PHE A 157 3.00 1.38 12.17
N PHE A 158 2.66 2.19 13.17
CA PHE A 158 1.41 2.01 13.91
C PHE A 158 0.19 2.18 12.99
N ALA A 159 0.19 3.18 12.11
CA ALA A 159 -0.87 3.38 11.14
C ALA A 159 -0.97 2.21 10.15
N ALA A 160 0.16 1.72 9.63
CA ALA A 160 0.20 0.55 8.75
C ALA A 160 -0.41 -0.69 9.41
N ALA A 161 -0.04 -0.97 10.67
CA ALA A 161 -0.58 -2.08 11.43
C ALA A 161 -2.11 -1.92 11.67
N ALA A 162 -2.55 -0.72 12.05
CA ALA A 162 -3.97 -0.44 12.27
C ALA A 162 -4.81 -0.65 11.00
N VAL A 163 -4.32 -0.18 9.84
CA VAL A 163 -4.99 -0.37 8.54
C VAL A 163 -5.07 -1.84 8.17
N ALA A 164 -3.98 -2.61 8.35
CA ALA A 164 -3.98 -4.04 8.05
C ALA A 164 -4.98 -4.82 8.92
N VAL A 165 -5.03 -4.52 10.22
CA VAL A 165 -6.00 -5.13 11.15
C VAL A 165 -7.44 -4.76 10.77
N ALA A 166 -7.70 -3.50 10.45
CA ALA A 166 -9.03 -3.05 10.03
C ALA A 166 -9.49 -3.73 8.73
N ALA A 167 -8.61 -3.82 7.74
CA ALA A 167 -8.90 -4.50 6.47
C ALA A 167 -9.22 -6.00 6.68
N GLY A 168 -8.45 -6.68 7.54
CA GLY A 168 -8.71 -8.08 7.91
C GLY A 168 -10.03 -8.27 8.65
N ALA A 169 -10.36 -7.37 9.58
CA ALA A 169 -11.64 -7.39 10.30
C ALA A 169 -12.82 -7.20 9.35
N ILE A 170 -12.75 -6.21 8.45
CA ILE A 170 -13.81 -5.94 7.45
C ILE A 170 -13.98 -7.14 6.51
N TYR A 171 -12.88 -7.76 6.07
CA TYR A 171 -12.90 -8.96 5.24
C TYR A 171 -13.68 -10.12 5.89
N CYS A 172 -13.54 -10.29 7.21
CA CYS A 172 -14.24 -11.31 7.99
C CYS A 172 -15.74 -11.01 8.15
N VAL A 173 -16.12 -9.74 8.27
CA VAL A 173 -17.50 -9.29 8.58
C VAL A 173 -18.39 -9.18 7.34
N LEU A 174 -17.85 -8.80 6.17
CA LEU A 174 -18.64 -8.71 4.93
C LEU A 174 -19.30 -10.06 4.59
N PRO A 175 -20.43 -10.12 3.87
CA PRO A 175 -21.06 -11.33 3.33
C PRO A 175 -20.45 -11.76 1.98
N LYS A 176 -20.53 -13.06 1.64
CA LYS A 176 -19.72 -13.70 0.56
C LYS A 176 -20.31 -13.39 -0.80
#